data_AF-A0A2J7RH74-F1
#
_entry.id   AF-A0A2J7RH74-F1
#
_cell.length_a   1.000
_cell.length_b   1.000
_cell.length_c   1.000
_cell.angle_alpha   90.00
_cell.angle_beta   90.00
_cell.angle_gamma   90.00
#
_symmetry.space_group_name_H-M   'P 1'
#
loop_
_entity.id
_entity.type
_entity.pdbx_description
1 polymer ?
#
loop_
_entity_poly.entity_id
_entity_poly.type
_entity_poly.pdbx_seq_one_letter_code
_entity_poly.pdbx_strand_id
1 'polypeptide(L)'
;MEEHTTSTDPATTPQDLQEQLLEALLARDLTTFCELLRNPKVKPVHKYGPPHWFTCLEIACQHDGCEEFVSALLQAGVKPNINTIVSEPIHYAASKGHDKTLKVLLCDKRTKVNAVDNFGRTALHLAAKNFGSGEDAERYERCIALLMSCSNIDVNHPNMKGCTAVYEAAYYGGQEAVLAMLRYGSHILDIDSSNGVGRSAREIIIESYPDLRSILPSPRTEHLHSDPNTQLLAAFQHRQLKIFCDILCQVNKYGNACLNPNFWYSKPYNSTCLEMACKETGCEEFVRALLSAGADPNTVNIITHKPLLHLIAEEGNYEAMKVLLEDRRVNLNIVDECGRTALHIAVEQNEGNE
;
A
#
# COMPACT_ATOMS: atom_id res chain seq x y z
N MET A 1 69.00 -46.99 8.46
CA MET A 1 67.96 -47.64 7.63
C MET A 1 67.00 -48.25 8.63
N GLU A 2 65.81 -47.73 8.88
CA GLU A 2 64.84 -47.07 7.99
C GLU A 2 64.09 -45.97 8.75
N GLU A 3 63.81 -44.87 8.05
CA GLU A 3 62.86 -43.84 8.46
C GLU A 3 61.44 -44.36 8.20
N HIS A 4 60.60 -44.42 9.22
CA HIS A 4 59.15 -44.53 9.05
C HIS A 4 58.55 -43.12 9.17
N THR A 5 58.32 -42.52 8.00
CA THR A 5 57.51 -41.32 7.81
C THR A 5 56.02 -41.70 7.91
N THR A 6 55.43 -41.60 9.10
CA THR A 6 53.98 -41.49 9.22
C THR A 6 53.58 -40.04 9.00
N SER A 7 53.24 -39.73 7.75
CA SER A 7 52.44 -38.57 7.38
C SER A 7 51.10 -38.65 8.12
N THR A 8 50.98 -37.88 9.20
CA THR A 8 49.71 -37.59 9.85
C THR A 8 49.18 -36.31 9.21
N ASP A 9 48.31 -36.45 8.22
CA ASP A 9 47.40 -35.36 7.85
C ASP A 9 46.63 -34.95 9.12
N PRO A 10 46.68 -33.69 9.57
CA PRO A 10 45.87 -33.25 10.68
C PRO A 10 44.42 -33.29 10.22
N ALA A 11 43.64 -34.18 10.83
CA ALA A 11 42.21 -34.29 10.56
C ALA A 11 41.52 -32.96 10.90
N THR A 12 41.37 -32.09 9.89
CA THR A 12 40.67 -30.82 9.99
C THR A 12 39.25 -31.11 10.48
N THR A 13 38.92 -30.62 11.68
CA THR A 13 37.63 -30.92 12.29
C THR A 13 36.51 -30.25 11.48
N PRO A 14 35.28 -30.79 11.46
CA PRO A 14 34.18 -30.18 10.71
C PRO A 14 33.85 -28.74 11.13
N GLN A 15 34.24 -28.33 12.34
CA GLN A 15 34.05 -26.99 12.88
C GLN A 15 35.10 -26.01 12.31
N ASP A 16 36.36 -26.42 12.27
CA ASP A 16 37.48 -25.69 11.66
C ASP A 16 37.20 -25.39 10.16
N LEU A 17 36.61 -26.35 9.43
CA LEU A 17 36.22 -26.14 8.03
C LEU A 17 35.10 -25.09 7.83
N GLN A 18 34.17 -24.92 8.78
CA GLN A 18 33.17 -23.84 8.67
C GLN A 18 33.84 -22.50 8.97
N GLU A 19 34.70 -22.43 9.99
CA GLU A 19 35.41 -21.21 10.35
C GLU A 19 36.30 -20.73 9.19
N GLN A 20 37.03 -21.64 8.53
CA GLN A 20 37.79 -21.34 7.31
C GLN A 20 36.91 -20.83 6.16
N LEU A 21 35.69 -21.36 6.00
CA LEU A 21 34.75 -20.87 4.98
C LEU A 21 34.32 -19.43 5.28
N LEU A 22 34.03 -19.12 6.55
CA LEU A 22 33.69 -17.76 6.97
C LEU A 22 34.88 -16.80 6.80
N GLU A 23 36.08 -17.22 7.19
CA GLU A 23 37.30 -16.43 7.03
C GLU A 23 37.58 -16.12 5.57
N ALA A 24 37.44 -17.10 4.67
CA ALA A 24 37.59 -16.88 3.23
C ALA A 24 36.59 -15.85 2.69
N LEU A 25 35.34 -15.86 3.19
CA LEU A 25 34.34 -14.84 2.86
C LEU A 25 34.74 -13.45 3.37
N LEU A 26 35.18 -13.34 4.63
CA LEU A 26 35.57 -12.07 5.25
C LEU A 26 36.85 -11.50 4.61
N ALA A 27 37.79 -12.36 4.24
CA ALA A 27 39.03 -12.04 3.56
C ALA A 27 38.87 -11.75 2.06
N ARG A 28 37.65 -11.95 1.50
CA ARG A 28 37.35 -11.81 0.07
C ARG A 28 38.15 -12.74 -0.85
N ASP A 29 38.50 -13.92 -0.35
CA ASP A 29 39.16 -14.97 -1.14
C ASP A 29 38.11 -15.90 -1.77
N LEU A 30 37.70 -15.58 -3.01
CA LEU A 30 36.72 -16.35 -3.75
C LEU A 30 37.23 -17.76 -4.12
N THR A 31 38.54 -17.91 -4.34
CA THR A 31 39.14 -19.17 -4.81
C THR A 31 39.06 -20.21 -3.70
N THR A 32 39.62 -19.86 -2.53
CA THR A 32 39.58 -20.73 -1.35
C THR A 32 38.14 -21.00 -0.93
N PHE A 33 37.27 -19.99 -0.99
CA PHE A 33 35.86 -20.17 -0.66
C PHE A 33 35.16 -21.19 -1.56
N CYS A 34 35.38 -21.13 -2.87
CA CYS A 34 34.80 -22.08 -3.82
C CYS A 34 35.36 -23.50 -3.65
N GLU A 35 36.66 -23.63 -3.32
CA GLU A 35 37.27 -24.92 -3.01
C GLU A 35 36.67 -25.55 -1.75
N LEU A 36 36.50 -24.76 -0.69
CA LEU A 36 35.87 -25.21 0.55
C LEU A 36 34.41 -25.62 0.33
N LEU A 37 33.64 -24.90 -0.50
CA LEU A 37 32.26 -25.28 -0.82
C LEU A 37 32.12 -26.62 -1.55
N ARG A 38 33.15 -27.08 -2.27
CA ARG A 38 33.15 -28.41 -2.91
C ARG A 38 33.36 -29.54 -1.91
N ASN A 39 33.86 -29.23 -0.71
CA ASN A 39 34.12 -30.24 0.31
C ASN A 39 32.80 -30.72 0.93
N PRO A 40 32.46 -32.02 0.86
CA PRO A 40 31.18 -32.55 1.35
C PRO A 40 30.99 -32.42 2.87
N LYS A 41 32.05 -32.14 3.63
CA LYS A 41 31.97 -31.89 5.09
C LYS A 41 31.52 -30.46 5.41
N VAL A 42 31.67 -29.53 4.48
CA VAL A 42 31.24 -28.14 4.66
C VAL A 42 29.72 -28.07 4.58
N LYS A 43 29.11 -27.29 5.48
CA LYS A 43 27.66 -27.11 5.55
C LYS A 43 27.36 -25.65 5.24
N PRO A 44 27.07 -25.29 3.99
CA PRO A 44 26.91 -23.89 3.58
C PRO A 44 25.75 -23.15 4.29
N VAL A 45 24.81 -23.89 4.88
CA VAL A 45 23.68 -23.37 5.68
C VAL A 45 24.01 -23.27 7.18
N HIS A 46 25.27 -23.49 7.58
CA HIS A 46 25.69 -23.36 8.97
C HIS A 46 25.47 -21.93 9.49
N LYS A 47 24.88 -21.83 10.67
CA LYS A 47 24.70 -20.56 11.38
C LYS A 47 25.88 -20.36 12.32
N TYR A 48 26.65 -19.30 12.09
CA TYR A 48 27.81 -18.97 12.90
C TYR A 48 27.38 -18.33 14.21
N GLY A 49 28.15 -18.59 15.27
CA GLY A 49 27.94 -18.01 16.60
C GLY A 49 28.29 -16.52 16.67
N PRO A 50 28.38 -15.96 17.89
CA PRO A 50 28.85 -14.60 18.10
C PRO A 50 30.24 -14.39 17.45
N PRO A 51 30.49 -13.23 16.79
CA PRO A 51 29.67 -12.03 16.75
C PRO A 51 28.63 -11.98 15.62
N HIS A 52 28.58 -12.97 14.72
CA HIS A 52 27.82 -12.87 13.48
C HIS A 52 26.36 -13.30 13.61
N TRP A 53 26.07 -14.44 14.25
CA TRP A 53 24.69 -14.99 14.38
C TRP A 53 23.96 -15.33 13.07
N PHE A 54 24.68 -15.30 11.95
CA PHE A 54 24.13 -15.41 10.60
C PHE A 54 24.80 -16.56 9.83
N THR A 55 24.21 -16.95 8.71
CA THR A 55 24.81 -17.85 7.72
C THR A 55 25.79 -17.10 6.81
N CYS A 56 26.68 -17.82 6.11
CA CYS A 56 27.57 -17.20 5.11
C CYS A 56 26.78 -16.40 4.05
N LEU A 57 25.59 -16.87 3.66
CA LEU A 57 24.75 -16.18 2.68
C LEU A 57 24.25 -14.82 3.22
N GLU A 58 23.74 -14.79 4.45
CA GLU A 58 23.28 -13.56 5.09
C GLU A 58 24.42 -12.57 5.34
N ILE A 59 25.61 -13.06 5.73
CA ILE A 59 26.80 -12.22 5.91
C ILE A 59 27.23 -11.64 4.57
N ALA A 60 27.32 -12.46 3.52
CA ALA A 60 27.65 -12.00 2.17
C ALA A 60 26.66 -10.93 1.67
N CYS A 61 25.37 -11.06 1.99
CA CYS A 61 24.36 -10.06 1.62
C CYS A 61 24.42 -8.75 2.42
N GLN A 62 25.17 -8.70 3.52
CA GLN A 62 25.38 -7.47 4.31
C GLN A 62 26.60 -6.66 3.84
N HIS A 63 27.50 -7.28 3.08
CA HIS A 63 28.75 -6.66 2.65
C HIS A 63 28.75 -6.37 1.14
N ASP A 64 29.30 -5.21 0.77
CA ASP A 64 29.44 -4.80 -0.64
C ASP A 64 30.49 -5.68 -1.35
N GLY A 65 30.35 -5.93 -2.66
CA GLY A 65 31.29 -6.73 -3.46
C GLY A 65 31.29 -8.23 -3.16
N CYS A 66 30.18 -8.77 -2.65
CA CYS A 66 30.03 -10.19 -2.30
C CYS A 66 29.19 -10.99 -3.32
N GLU A 67 28.89 -10.42 -4.49
CA GLU A 67 27.97 -10.99 -5.47
C GLU A 67 28.43 -12.37 -5.98
N GLU A 68 29.73 -12.57 -6.18
CA GLU A 68 30.29 -13.86 -6.61
C GLU A 68 30.19 -14.93 -5.52
N PHE A 69 30.37 -14.54 -4.25
CA PHE A 69 30.22 -15.45 -3.11
C PHE A 69 28.76 -15.89 -2.96
N VAL A 70 27.82 -14.96 -3.11
CA VAL A 70 26.39 -15.25 -3.13
C VAL A 70 26.06 -16.19 -4.30
N SER A 71 26.59 -15.92 -5.49
CA SER A 71 26.41 -16.80 -6.65
C SER A 71 26.95 -18.22 -6.38
N ALA A 72 28.16 -18.34 -5.81
CA ALA A 72 28.76 -19.63 -5.47
C ALA A 72 27.92 -20.42 -4.45
N LEU A 73 27.41 -19.75 -3.41
CA LEU A 73 26.53 -20.36 -2.41
C LEU A 73 25.22 -20.86 -3.03
N LEU A 74 24.59 -20.05 -3.89
CA LEU A 74 23.34 -20.44 -4.56
C LEU A 74 23.56 -21.62 -5.52
N GLN A 75 24.66 -21.62 -6.27
CA GLN A 75 25.06 -22.73 -7.15
C GLN A 75 25.36 -24.01 -6.37
N ALA A 76 25.91 -23.90 -5.16
CA ALA A 76 26.10 -25.02 -4.22
C ALA A 76 24.77 -25.56 -3.63
N GLY A 77 23.62 -25.04 -4.07
CA GLY A 77 22.30 -25.53 -3.67
C GLY A 77 21.75 -24.86 -2.41
N VAL A 78 22.43 -23.86 -1.85
CA VAL A 78 21.89 -23.05 -0.74
C VAL A 78 20.61 -22.37 -1.19
N LYS A 79 19.57 -22.44 -0.36
CA LYS A 79 18.32 -21.76 -0.64
C LYS A 79 18.49 -20.26 -0.36
N PRO A 80 18.06 -19.37 -1.27
CA PRO A 80 18.15 -17.92 -1.07
C PRO A 80 17.28 -17.43 0.10
N ASN A 81 16.18 -18.14 0.37
CA ASN A 81 15.31 -17.85 1.51
C ASN A 81 15.67 -18.81 2.65
N ILE A 82 16.07 -18.26 3.80
CA ILE A 82 16.49 -19.03 4.97
C ILE A 82 15.32 -19.08 5.96
N ASN A 83 15.09 -20.24 6.56
CA ASN A 83 13.88 -20.53 7.32
C ASN A 83 13.77 -19.65 8.59
N THR A 84 12.90 -18.65 8.50
CA THR A 84 11.90 -18.14 9.46
C THR A 84 12.32 -17.30 10.68
N ILE A 85 11.55 -16.20 10.85
CA ILE A 85 11.40 -15.23 11.96
C ILE A 85 12.34 -14.00 11.94
N VAL A 86 13.09 -13.72 10.86
CA VAL A 86 13.90 -12.49 10.72
C VAL A 86 13.99 -12.03 9.26
N SER A 87 14.71 -10.92 9.02
CA SER A 87 15.12 -10.45 7.70
C SER A 87 15.80 -11.55 6.87
N GLU A 88 15.20 -11.92 5.73
CA GLU A 88 15.83 -12.81 4.73
C GLU A 88 17.01 -12.14 3.99
N PRO A 89 17.92 -12.89 3.33
CA PRO A 89 19.06 -12.35 2.57
C PRO A 89 18.74 -11.18 1.62
N ILE A 90 17.58 -11.23 0.96
CA ILE A 90 17.11 -10.15 0.07
C ILE A 90 16.91 -8.82 0.80
N HIS A 91 16.48 -8.85 2.06
CA HIS A 91 16.27 -7.67 2.89
C HIS A 91 17.61 -7.01 3.26
N TYR A 92 18.64 -7.80 3.58
CA TYR A 92 19.97 -7.27 3.89
C TYR A 92 20.58 -6.56 2.67
N ALA A 93 20.52 -7.21 1.50
CA ALA A 93 21.03 -6.65 0.27
C ALA A 93 20.31 -5.33 -0.08
N ALA A 94 18.98 -5.31 -0.01
CA ALA A 94 18.18 -4.10 -0.30
C ALA A 94 18.39 -2.98 0.75
N SER A 95 18.48 -3.33 2.03
CA SER A 95 18.67 -2.38 3.14
C SER A 95 20.02 -1.68 3.10
N LYS A 96 21.05 -2.32 2.51
CA LYS A 96 22.41 -1.77 2.38
C LYS A 96 22.71 -1.19 1.00
N GLY A 97 21.77 -1.28 0.06
CA GLY A 97 21.98 -0.81 -1.31
C GLY A 97 22.91 -1.70 -2.14
N HIS A 98 23.06 -2.99 -1.81
CA HIS A 98 23.98 -3.89 -2.54
C HIS A 98 23.30 -4.42 -3.81
N ASP A 99 23.17 -3.58 -4.82
CA ASP A 99 22.40 -3.81 -6.06
C ASP A 99 22.89 -5.03 -6.85
N LYS A 100 24.21 -5.25 -6.93
CA LYS A 100 24.78 -6.43 -7.60
C LYS A 100 24.44 -7.73 -6.87
N THR A 101 24.58 -7.74 -5.56
CA THR A 101 24.19 -8.89 -4.73
C THR A 101 22.69 -9.15 -4.82
N LEU A 102 21.88 -8.09 -4.78
CA LEU A 102 20.44 -8.18 -4.97
C LEU A 102 20.08 -8.76 -6.34
N LYS A 103 20.77 -8.33 -7.41
CA LYS A 103 20.60 -8.88 -8.75
C LYS A 103 20.87 -10.37 -8.80
N VAL A 104 21.95 -10.85 -8.17
CA VAL A 104 22.26 -12.29 -8.11
C VAL A 104 21.16 -13.07 -7.40
N LEU A 105 20.66 -12.56 -6.27
CA LEU A 105 19.52 -13.18 -5.57
C LEU A 105 18.27 -13.22 -6.46
N LEU A 106 17.92 -12.12 -7.12
CA LEU A 106 16.73 -12.02 -7.98
C LEU A 106 16.82 -12.90 -9.25
N CYS A 107 18.03 -13.17 -9.75
CA CYS A 107 18.24 -14.12 -10.85
C CYS A 107 17.96 -15.57 -10.46
N ASP A 108 18.01 -15.92 -9.17
CA ASP A 108 17.65 -17.25 -8.69
C ASP A 108 16.14 -17.40 -8.56
N LYS A 109 15.55 -18.31 -9.34
CA LYS A 109 14.09 -18.58 -9.35
C LYS A 109 13.54 -19.03 -8.00
N ARG A 110 14.40 -19.48 -7.07
CA ARG A 110 13.99 -19.91 -5.74
C ARG A 110 13.79 -18.72 -4.80
N THR A 111 14.22 -17.52 -5.16
CA THR A 111 14.14 -16.32 -4.33
C THR A 111 12.71 -15.79 -4.23
N LYS A 112 12.25 -15.52 -3.00
CA LYS A 112 10.96 -14.90 -2.72
C LYS A 112 11.10 -13.38 -2.72
N VAL A 113 10.76 -12.76 -3.85
CA VAL A 113 10.87 -11.30 -4.03
C VAL A 113 10.01 -10.53 -3.01
N ASN A 114 8.81 -11.02 -2.70
CA ASN A 114 7.87 -10.41 -1.75
C ASN A 114 7.97 -11.01 -0.35
N ALA A 115 9.14 -11.53 0.04
CA ALA A 115 9.37 -11.89 1.43
C ALA A 115 9.20 -10.65 2.32
N VAL A 116 8.73 -10.88 3.55
CA VAL A 116 8.52 -9.82 4.54
C VAL A 116 9.37 -10.07 5.78
N ASP A 117 9.92 -9.00 6.35
CA ASP A 117 10.62 -9.04 7.62
C ASP A 117 9.67 -9.04 8.82
N ASN A 118 10.23 -8.95 10.04
CA ASN A 118 9.47 -8.95 11.29
C ASN A 118 8.54 -7.75 11.49
N PHE A 119 8.67 -6.72 10.66
CA PHE A 119 7.80 -5.54 10.66
C PHE A 119 6.84 -5.55 9.47
N GLY A 120 6.75 -6.66 8.73
CA GLY A 120 5.95 -6.76 7.50
C GLY A 120 6.55 -6.00 6.32
N ARG A 121 7.83 -5.61 6.38
CA ARG A 121 8.47 -4.83 5.30
C ARG A 121 9.07 -5.76 4.26
N THR A 122 8.82 -5.47 2.99
CA THR A 122 9.48 -6.13 1.85
C THR A 122 10.87 -5.53 1.60
N ALA A 123 11.66 -6.16 0.74
CA ALA A 123 12.93 -5.61 0.26
C ALA A 123 12.77 -4.19 -0.33
N LEU A 124 11.65 -3.92 -1.01
CA LEU A 124 11.36 -2.60 -1.59
C LEU A 124 11.21 -1.52 -0.50
N HIS A 125 10.57 -1.82 0.63
CA HIS A 125 10.47 -0.88 1.75
C HIS A 125 11.84 -0.51 2.32
N LEU A 126 12.76 -1.47 2.40
CA LEU A 126 14.09 -1.23 2.98
C LEU A 126 14.97 -0.41 2.04
N ALA A 127 14.93 -0.71 0.74
CA ALA A 127 15.61 0.11 -0.28
C ALA A 127 15.05 1.54 -0.32
N ALA A 128 13.73 1.70 -0.18
CA ALA A 128 13.04 2.98 -0.14
C ALA A 128 13.42 3.82 1.09
N LYS A 129 13.33 3.21 2.27
CA LYS A 129 13.55 3.87 3.55
C LYS A 129 15.00 4.34 3.73
N ASN A 130 15.96 3.53 3.29
CA ASN A 130 17.38 3.81 3.46
C ASN A 130 18.00 4.56 2.26
N PHE A 131 17.18 5.00 1.32
CA PHE A 131 17.62 5.83 0.21
C PHE A 131 18.09 7.17 0.77
N GLY A 132 19.41 7.33 0.92
CA GLY A 132 20.04 8.53 1.45
C GLY A 132 20.56 9.46 0.35
N SER A 133 20.87 10.70 0.70
CA SER A 133 21.59 11.64 -0.16
C SER A 133 23.10 11.39 -0.06
N GLY A 134 23.73 10.88 -1.13
CA GLY A 134 25.16 10.61 -1.18
C GLY A 134 25.59 9.67 -2.30
N GLU A 135 26.84 9.20 -2.25
CA GLU A 135 27.43 8.29 -3.26
C GLU A 135 26.68 6.96 -3.41
N ASP A 136 25.97 6.53 -2.37
CA ASP A 136 25.16 5.29 -2.39
C ASP A 136 23.78 5.47 -3.06
N ALA A 137 23.36 6.70 -3.37
CA ALA A 137 22.04 6.97 -3.96
C ALA A 137 21.81 6.21 -5.27
N GLU A 138 22.83 6.15 -6.14
CA GLU A 138 22.73 5.39 -7.38
C GLU A 138 22.53 3.89 -7.15
N ARG A 139 23.11 3.36 -6.06
CA ARG A 139 22.98 1.94 -5.73
C ARG A 139 21.56 1.62 -5.25
N TYR A 140 20.98 2.49 -4.42
CA TYR A 140 19.57 2.36 -4.03
C TYR A 140 18.61 2.55 -5.21
N GLU A 141 18.88 3.48 -6.13
CA GLU A 141 18.10 3.63 -7.37
C GLU A 141 18.15 2.33 -8.19
N ARG A 142 19.33 1.72 -8.36
CA ARG A 142 19.48 0.42 -9.02
C ARG A 142 18.74 -0.69 -8.29
N CYS A 143 18.76 -0.72 -6.95
CA CYS A 143 17.97 -1.68 -6.17
C CYS A 143 16.46 -1.54 -6.42
N ILE A 144 15.92 -0.31 -6.38
CA ILE A 144 14.51 -0.05 -6.68
C ILE A 144 14.18 -0.48 -8.12
N ALA A 145 15.04 -0.12 -9.08
CA ALA A 145 14.86 -0.51 -10.48
C ALA A 145 14.81 -2.03 -10.67
N LEU A 146 15.74 -2.77 -10.04
CA LEU A 146 15.79 -4.24 -10.09
C LEU A 146 14.55 -4.89 -9.48
N LEU A 147 14.10 -4.40 -8.31
CA LEU A 147 12.91 -4.92 -7.64
C LEU A 147 11.63 -4.62 -8.44
N MET A 148 11.48 -3.41 -8.95
CA MET A 148 10.30 -3.02 -9.75
C MET A 148 10.25 -3.67 -11.13
N SER A 149 11.39 -4.09 -11.67
CA SER A 149 11.47 -4.83 -12.94
C SER A 149 11.02 -6.29 -12.81
N CYS A 150 10.83 -6.80 -11.59
CA CYS A 150 10.39 -8.18 -11.37
C CYS A 150 8.89 -8.31 -11.63
N SER A 151 8.49 -9.15 -12.60
CA SER A 151 7.07 -9.32 -13.00
C SER A 151 6.08 -9.69 -11.88
N ASN A 152 6.56 -10.26 -10.77
CA ASN A 152 5.76 -10.72 -9.64
C ASN A 152 5.93 -9.86 -8.38
N ILE A 153 6.53 -8.66 -8.48
CA ILE A 153 6.70 -7.77 -7.34
C ILE A 153 5.32 -7.27 -6.83
N ASP A 154 5.13 -7.27 -5.52
CA ASP A 154 4.03 -6.58 -4.86
C ASP A 154 4.52 -5.22 -4.37
N VAL A 155 4.40 -4.20 -5.23
CA VAL A 155 4.88 -2.84 -4.95
C VAL A 155 4.08 -2.11 -3.86
N ASN A 156 2.83 -2.54 -3.62
CA ASN A 156 1.90 -1.86 -2.72
C ASN A 156 1.65 -2.63 -1.43
N HIS A 157 2.49 -3.62 -1.12
CA HIS A 157 2.38 -4.37 0.13
C HIS A 157 2.44 -3.42 1.33
N PRO A 158 1.46 -3.42 2.25
CA PRO A 158 1.54 -2.63 3.46
C PRO A 158 2.37 -3.34 4.52
N ASN A 159 3.21 -2.60 5.24
CA ASN A 159 3.89 -3.12 6.43
C ASN A 159 2.93 -3.25 7.63
N MET A 160 3.42 -3.71 8.79
CA MET A 160 2.59 -3.86 10.01
C MET A 160 1.95 -2.56 10.51
N LYS A 161 2.45 -1.39 10.08
CA LYS A 161 1.86 -0.09 10.39
C LYS A 161 0.89 0.38 9.30
N GLY A 162 0.64 -0.40 8.26
CA GLY A 162 -0.18 0.00 7.11
C GLY A 162 0.55 0.89 6.09
N CYS A 163 1.86 1.10 6.21
CA CYS A 163 2.62 1.95 5.30
C CYS A 163 3.15 1.14 4.11
N THR A 164 3.02 1.68 2.89
CA THR A 164 3.62 1.12 1.66
C THR A 164 5.08 1.56 1.49
N ALA A 165 5.80 0.95 0.56
CA ALA A 165 7.19 1.32 0.29
C ALA A 165 7.35 2.77 -0.20
N VAL A 166 6.40 3.27 -0.99
CA VAL A 166 6.40 4.67 -1.46
C VAL A 166 6.08 5.66 -0.33
N TYR A 167 5.26 5.26 0.65
CA TYR A 167 5.07 6.05 1.86
C TYR A 167 6.38 6.18 2.65
N GLU A 168 7.10 5.08 2.85
CA GLU A 168 8.40 5.09 3.55
C GLU A 168 9.45 5.91 2.78
N ALA A 169 9.46 5.85 1.44
CA ALA A 169 10.29 6.71 0.61
C ALA A 169 9.96 8.19 0.84
N ALA A 170 8.68 8.56 0.78
CA ALA A 170 8.24 9.94 0.98
C ALA A 170 8.55 10.47 2.38
N TYR A 171 8.53 9.61 3.40
CA TYR A 171 8.76 10.01 4.78
C TYR A 171 10.24 10.02 5.19
N TYR A 172 11.04 9.05 4.72
CA TYR A 172 12.45 8.89 5.12
C TYR A 172 13.44 9.06 3.96
N GLY A 173 13.14 8.49 2.79
CA GLY A 173 14.07 8.29 1.67
C GLY A 173 14.25 9.47 0.72
N GLY A 174 13.52 10.56 0.91
CA GLY A 174 13.71 11.78 0.11
C GLY A 174 13.03 11.77 -1.26
N GLN A 175 13.26 12.86 -1.99
CA GLN A 175 12.64 13.12 -3.29
C GLN A 175 13.10 12.12 -4.37
N GLU A 176 14.36 11.71 -4.33
CA GLU A 176 15.01 10.84 -5.30
C GLU A 176 14.46 9.41 -5.26
N ALA A 177 14.19 8.89 -4.06
CA ALA A 177 13.57 7.57 -3.89
C ALA A 177 12.18 7.53 -4.51
N VAL A 178 11.36 8.54 -4.22
CA VAL A 178 10.01 8.69 -4.79
C VAL A 178 10.09 8.80 -6.32
N LEU A 179 11.03 9.60 -6.83
CA LEU A 179 11.22 9.78 -8.26
C LEU A 179 11.68 8.49 -8.96
N ALA A 180 12.59 7.72 -8.36
CA ALA A 180 13.00 6.41 -8.85
C ALA A 180 11.78 5.46 -8.92
N MET A 181 10.98 5.40 -7.87
CA MET A 181 9.76 4.59 -7.85
C MET A 181 8.78 5.00 -8.95
N LEU A 182 8.51 6.30 -9.10
CA LEU A 182 7.60 6.81 -10.13
C LEU A 182 8.12 6.51 -11.54
N ARG A 183 9.43 6.59 -11.79
CA ARG A 183 10.04 6.26 -13.09
C ARG A 183 9.80 4.81 -13.50
N TYR A 184 9.95 3.86 -12.58
CA TYR A 184 9.85 2.42 -12.90
C TYR A 184 8.44 1.84 -12.68
N GLY A 185 7.56 2.51 -11.92
CA GLY A 185 6.30 1.94 -11.46
C GLY A 185 5.10 2.90 -11.35
N SER A 186 5.11 4.07 -11.99
CA SER A 186 4.01 5.06 -11.87
C SER A 186 2.61 4.49 -12.08
N HIS A 187 2.47 3.52 -12.98
CA HIS A 187 1.21 2.88 -13.35
C HIS A 187 0.77 1.74 -12.43
N ILE A 188 1.57 1.33 -11.45
CA ILE A 188 1.25 0.29 -10.45
C ILE A 188 1.31 0.81 -9.02
N LEU A 189 2.00 1.93 -8.76
CA LEU A 189 2.17 2.49 -7.42
C LEU A 189 0.88 3.10 -6.87
N ASP A 190 0.50 2.65 -5.68
CA ASP A 190 -0.51 3.28 -4.85
C ASP A 190 0.14 4.31 -3.93
N ILE A 191 -0.12 5.58 -4.23
CA ILE A 191 0.33 6.74 -3.44
C ILE A 191 -0.80 7.39 -2.65
N ASP A 192 -2.02 6.88 -2.80
CA ASP A 192 -3.24 7.52 -2.28
C ASP A 192 -3.77 6.79 -1.04
N SER A 193 -3.46 5.50 -0.86
CA SER A 193 -3.76 4.77 0.36
C SER A 193 -3.09 5.36 1.59
N SER A 194 -3.85 5.43 2.69
CA SER A 194 -3.37 5.84 4.02
C SER A 194 -3.36 4.65 4.98
N ASN A 195 -2.54 4.75 6.02
CA ASN A 195 -2.41 3.73 7.06
C ASN A 195 -3.54 3.77 8.12
N GLY A 196 -4.69 4.39 7.80
CA GLY A 196 -5.85 4.50 8.70
C GLY A 196 -5.72 5.50 9.85
N VAL A 197 -4.53 6.09 10.07
CA VAL A 197 -4.26 7.03 11.19
C VAL A 197 -3.58 8.32 10.72
N GLY A 198 -3.08 8.37 9.49
CA GLY A 198 -2.24 9.47 9.00
C GLY A 198 -2.51 9.89 7.55
N ARG A 199 -1.64 10.77 7.06
CA ARG A 199 -1.66 11.34 5.71
C ARG A 199 -1.36 10.28 4.65
N SER A 200 -1.80 10.47 3.41
CA SER A 200 -1.40 9.59 2.30
C SER A 200 0.04 9.86 1.87
N ALA A 201 0.64 8.93 1.10
CA ALA A 201 1.98 9.18 0.53
C ALA A 201 1.96 10.42 -0.39
N ARG A 202 0.88 10.63 -1.15
CA ARG A 202 0.67 11.82 -1.98
C ARG A 202 0.71 13.11 -1.16
N GLU A 203 0.02 13.16 -0.02
CA GLU A 203 -0.02 14.34 0.84
C GLU A 203 1.37 14.69 1.39
N ILE A 204 2.13 13.67 1.83
CA ILE A 204 3.50 13.86 2.31
C ILE A 204 4.41 14.36 1.17
N ILE A 205 4.29 13.78 -0.03
CA ILE A 205 5.08 14.19 -1.19
C ILE A 205 4.78 15.63 -1.60
N ILE A 206 3.50 16.02 -1.65
CA ILE A 206 3.12 17.38 -2.04
C ILE A 206 3.61 18.41 -1.02
N GLU A 207 3.59 18.08 0.27
CA GLU A 207 4.07 18.98 1.33
C GLU A 207 5.60 19.07 1.38
N SER A 208 6.28 17.92 1.28
CA SER A 208 7.73 17.84 1.48
C SER A 208 8.53 18.11 0.21
N TYR A 209 7.96 17.79 -0.97
CA TYR A 209 8.61 17.87 -2.29
C TYR A 209 7.68 18.50 -3.34
N PRO A 210 7.42 19.82 -3.27
CA PRO A 210 6.45 20.50 -4.13
C PRO A 210 6.71 20.33 -5.64
N ASP A 211 7.98 20.18 -6.02
CA ASP A 211 8.41 20.02 -7.42
C ASP A 211 7.88 18.73 -8.07
N LEU A 212 7.66 17.67 -7.26
CA LEU A 212 7.15 16.40 -7.75
C LEU A 212 5.66 16.44 -8.09
N ARG A 213 4.92 17.47 -7.68
CA ARG A 213 3.48 17.58 -7.88
C ARG A 213 3.06 17.44 -9.35
N SER A 214 3.90 17.90 -10.28
CA SER A 214 3.64 17.82 -11.72
C SER A 214 3.87 16.42 -12.31
N ILE A 215 4.65 15.58 -11.63
CA ILE A 215 5.07 14.24 -12.07
C ILE A 215 4.18 13.16 -11.45
N LEU A 216 3.49 13.47 -10.33
CA LEU A 216 2.60 12.51 -9.69
C LEU A 216 1.50 12.06 -10.65
N PRO A 217 1.21 10.74 -10.71
CA PRO A 217 0.07 10.25 -11.47
C PRO A 217 -1.20 10.92 -10.96
N SER A 218 -2.20 11.08 -11.84
CA SER A 218 -3.54 11.48 -11.43
C SER A 218 -3.97 10.64 -10.23
N PRO A 219 -4.67 11.24 -9.23
CA PRO A 219 -5.22 10.49 -8.11
C PRO A 219 -5.83 9.21 -8.62
N ARG A 220 -5.39 8.07 -8.07
CA ARG A 220 -6.04 6.79 -8.32
C ARG A 220 -7.32 6.77 -7.50
N THR A 221 -8.25 7.64 -7.89
CA THR A 221 -9.65 7.39 -7.65
C THR A 221 -10.00 6.17 -8.50
N GLU A 222 -9.83 4.94 -7.97
CA GLU A 222 -10.66 3.76 -8.27
C GLU A 222 -10.07 2.41 -7.75
N HIS A 223 -10.80 1.83 -6.77
CA HIS A 223 -11.01 0.40 -6.43
C HIS A 223 -9.86 -0.40 -5.76
N LEU A 224 -10.00 -0.99 -4.55
CA LEU A 224 -10.74 -2.26 -4.39
C LEU A 224 -11.05 -2.77 -2.94
N HIS A 225 -11.15 -1.93 -1.89
CA HIS A 225 -11.72 -2.40 -0.59
C HIS A 225 -12.57 -1.38 0.18
N SER A 226 -12.94 -0.27 -0.46
CA SER A 226 -13.79 0.72 0.19
C SER A 226 -15.25 0.28 0.16
N ASP A 227 -15.85 0.26 1.35
CA ASP A 227 -17.27 0.08 1.65
C ASP A 227 -18.22 0.51 0.49
N PRO A 228 -19.27 -0.27 0.15
CA PRO A 228 -20.22 0.07 -0.93
C PRO A 228 -20.76 1.50 -0.85
N ASN A 229 -20.88 2.10 0.35
CA ASN A 229 -21.33 3.49 0.51
C ASN A 229 -20.30 4.48 -0.05
N THR A 230 -19.01 4.26 0.15
CA THR A 230 -17.96 5.12 -0.43
C THR A 230 -17.95 5.05 -1.95
N GLN A 231 -18.23 3.87 -2.54
CA GLN A 231 -18.35 3.71 -3.99
C GLN A 231 -19.56 4.46 -4.54
N LEU A 232 -20.69 4.38 -3.83
CA LEU A 232 -21.89 5.12 -4.18
C LEU A 232 -21.65 6.63 -4.16
N LEU A 233 -20.95 7.14 -3.13
CA LEU A 233 -20.58 8.55 -3.03
C LEU A 233 -19.66 9.00 -4.16
N ALA A 234 -18.64 8.20 -4.50
CA ALA A 234 -17.73 8.53 -5.61
C ALA A 234 -18.48 8.58 -6.96
N ALA A 235 -19.35 7.60 -7.22
CA ALA A 235 -20.17 7.58 -8.43
C ALA A 235 -21.11 8.80 -8.50
N PHE A 236 -21.65 9.26 -7.37
CA PHE A 236 -22.42 10.49 -7.27
C PHE A 236 -21.58 11.74 -7.59
N GLN A 237 -20.41 11.89 -6.94
CA GLN A 237 -19.50 13.04 -7.13
C GLN A 237 -18.99 13.17 -8.57
N HIS A 238 -18.76 12.05 -9.25
CA HIS A 238 -18.35 12.01 -10.64
C HIS A 238 -19.53 12.01 -11.63
N ARG A 239 -20.78 12.14 -11.15
CA ARG A 239 -22.03 12.15 -11.94
C ARG A 239 -22.19 10.93 -12.86
N GLN A 240 -21.77 9.76 -12.39
CA GLN A 240 -21.82 8.50 -13.13
C GLN A 240 -23.10 7.70 -12.83
N LEU A 241 -24.23 8.12 -13.40
CA LEU A 241 -25.55 7.54 -13.10
C LEU A 241 -25.63 6.01 -13.29
N LYS A 242 -25.00 5.48 -14.35
CA LYS A 242 -25.05 4.04 -14.64
C LYS A 242 -24.36 3.21 -13.54
N ILE A 243 -23.15 3.61 -13.17
CA ILE A 243 -22.37 2.95 -12.11
C ILE A 243 -23.09 3.10 -10.76
N PHE A 244 -23.68 4.28 -10.51
CA PHE A 244 -24.46 4.56 -9.32
C PHE A 244 -25.66 3.60 -9.17
N CYS A 245 -26.45 3.42 -10.23
CA CYS A 245 -27.56 2.46 -10.25
C CYS A 245 -27.08 1.01 -10.08
N ASP A 246 -25.98 0.64 -10.74
CA ASP A 246 -25.41 -0.70 -10.62
C ASP A 246 -25.01 -1.02 -9.18
N ILE A 247 -24.46 -0.04 -8.43
CA ILE A 247 -24.09 -0.18 -7.02
C ILE A 247 -25.33 -0.33 -6.12
N LEU A 248 -26.38 0.48 -6.34
CA LEU A 248 -27.64 0.38 -5.57
C LEU A 248 -28.33 -0.98 -5.72
N CYS A 249 -28.18 -1.61 -6.88
CA CYS A 249 -28.79 -2.91 -7.19
C CYS A 249 -27.95 -4.12 -6.70
N GLN A 250 -26.79 -3.90 -6.08
CA GLN A 250 -25.95 -5.02 -5.62
C GLN A 250 -26.61 -5.76 -4.47
N VAL A 251 -26.72 -7.08 -4.63
CA VAL A 251 -27.19 -8.01 -3.60
C VAL A 251 -26.07 -8.96 -3.20
N ASN A 252 -26.03 -9.32 -1.92
CA ASN A 252 -25.07 -10.28 -1.42
C ASN A 252 -25.48 -11.71 -1.80
N LYS A 253 -24.63 -12.70 -1.49
CA LYS A 253 -24.90 -14.13 -1.75
C LYS A 253 -26.20 -14.68 -1.12
N TYR A 254 -26.86 -13.90 -0.25
CA TYR A 254 -28.12 -14.23 0.41
C TYR A 254 -29.31 -13.44 -0.17
N GLY A 255 -29.11 -12.63 -1.21
CA GLY A 255 -30.16 -11.83 -1.85
C GLY A 255 -30.53 -10.54 -1.11
N ASN A 256 -29.80 -10.17 -0.05
CA ASN A 256 -30.01 -8.90 0.65
C ASN A 256 -29.21 -7.79 -0.03
N ALA A 257 -29.77 -6.57 -0.04
CA ALA A 257 -29.04 -5.39 -0.49
C ALA A 257 -27.69 -5.27 0.24
N CYS A 258 -26.62 -5.03 -0.53
CA CYS A 258 -25.26 -4.86 0.01
C CYS A 258 -25.05 -3.50 0.69
N LEU A 259 -25.97 -2.56 0.50
CA LEU A 259 -25.82 -1.17 0.86
C LEU A 259 -27.05 -0.67 1.64
N ASN A 260 -26.81 0.23 2.59
CA ASN A 260 -27.86 1.00 3.24
C ASN A 260 -28.04 2.34 2.49
N PRO A 261 -29.17 2.56 1.79
CA PRO A 261 -29.42 3.83 1.08
C PRO A 261 -29.53 5.04 2.02
N ASN A 262 -29.73 4.82 3.32
CA ASN A 262 -29.78 5.83 4.37
C ASN A 262 -28.45 5.98 5.13
N PHE A 263 -27.33 5.56 4.54
CA PHE A 263 -26.02 5.70 5.16
C PHE A 263 -25.68 7.18 5.37
N TRP A 264 -25.18 7.49 6.57
CA TRP A 264 -24.79 8.82 6.99
C TRP A 264 -23.31 9.07 6.72
N TYR A 265 -23.00 10.04 5.86
CA TYR A 265 -21.63 10.47 5.61
C TYR A 265 -21.25 11.55 6.62
N SER A 266 -20.24 11.26 7.44
CA SER A 266 -19.67 12.19 8.41
C SER A 266 -18.83 13.28 7.72
N LYS A 267 -18.01 14.02 8.47
CA LYS A 267 -17.20 15.12 7.92
C LYS A 267 -16.37 14.66 6.70
N PRO A 268 -16.35 15.43 5.60
CA PRO A 268 -16.81 16.82 5.50
C PRO A 268 -18.30 17.01 5.16
N TYR A 269 -19.04 15.96 4.78
CA TYR A 269 -20.38 16.09 4.20
C TYR A 269 -21.48 16.33 5.23
N ASN A 270 -21.46 15.59 6.36
CA ASN A 270 -22.50 15.64 7.40
C ASN A 270 -23.92 15.54 6.82
N SER A 271 -24.15 14.58 5.91
CA SER A 271 -25.43 14.39 5.21
C SER A 271 -25.55 12.96 4.68
N THR A 272 -26.77 12.53 4.41
CA THR A 272 -27.02 11.30 3.64
C THR A 272 -26.81 11.53 2.14
N CYS A 273 -26.69 10.46 1.34
CA CYS A 273 -26.57 10.59 -0.12
C CYS A 273 -27.81 11.25 -0.73
N LEU A 274 -29.00 10.96 -0.19
CA LEU A 274 -30.25 11.61 -0.61
C LEU A 274 -30.24 13.10 -0.27
N GLU A 275 -29.81 13.48 0.93
CA GLU A 275 -29.67 14.90 1.32
C GLU A 275 -28.73 15.66 0.39
N MET A 276 -27.59 15.07 0.00
CA MET A 276 -26.65 15.69 -0.94
C MET A 276 -27.25 15.81 -2.35
N ALA A 277 -27.90 14.75 -2.85
CA ALA A 277 -28.55 14.75 -4.15
C ALA A 277 -29.67 15.80 -4.25
N CYS A 278 -30.41 16.03 -3.16
CA CYS A 278 -31.46 17.04 -3.15
C CYS A 278 -30.95 18.48 -3.00
N LYS A 279 -29.71 18.69 -2.51
CA LYS A 279 -29.07 20.01 -2.43
C LYS A 279 -28.46 20.43 -3.77
N GLU A 280 -27.98 19.50 -4.57
CA GLU A 280 -27.37 19.79 -5.88
C GLU A 280 -28.41 19.89 -7.00
N THR A 281 -28.21 20.84 -7.91
CA THR A 281 -29.02 20.95 -9.14
C THR A 281 -28.61 19.89 -10.18
N GLY A 282 -29.57 19.40 -10.96
CA GLY A 282 -29.33 18.41 -12.02
C GLY A 282 -29.07 16.99 -11.52
N CYS A 283 -29.58 16.64 -10.34
CA CYS A 283 -29.41 15.35 -9.68
C CYS A 283 -30.74 14.56 -9.56
N GLU A 284 -31.75 14.90 -10.36
CA GLU A 284 -33.11 14.37 -10.28
C GLU A 284 -33.15 12.85 -10.45
N GLU A 285 -32.39 12.33 -11.42
CA GLU A 285 -32.28 10.89 -11.68
C GLU A 285 -31.59 10.13 -10.53
N PHE A 286 -30.65 10.77 -9.83
CA PHE A 286 -30.02 10.19 -8.63
C PHE A 286 -31.00 10.13 -7.46
N VAL A 287 -31.84 11.17 -7.28
CA VAL A 287 -32.92 11.17 -6.29
C VAL A 287 -33.91 10.03 -6.57
N ARG A 288 -34.34 9.85 -7.82
CA ARG A 288 -35.23 8.73 -8.24
C ARG A 288 -34.61 7.37 -7.93
N ALA A 289 -33.32 7.19 -8.24
CA ALA A 289 -32.61 5.94 -8.00
C ALA A 289 -32.50 5.62 -6.50
N LEU A 290 -32.16 6.61 -5.66
CA LEU A 290 -32.07 6.45 -4.21
C LEU A 290 -33.42 6.11 -3.57
N LEU A 291 -34.50 6.80 -3.98
CA LEU A 291 -35.85 6.52 -3.49
C LEU A 291 -36.30 5.10 -3.88
N SER A 292 -36.04 4.69 -5.13
CA SER A 292 -36.31 3.34 -5.62
C SER A 292 -35.53 2.26 -4.87
N ALA A 293 -34.31 2.59 -4.42
CA ALA A 293 -33.47 1.71 -3.59
C ALA A 293 -33.89 1.69 -2.10
N GLY A 294 -34.90 2.46 -1.70
CA GLY A 294 -35.44 2.46 -0.33
C GLY A 294 -34.88 3.54 0.59
N ALA A 295 -34.26 4.60 0.06
CA ALA A 295 -33.93 5.78 0.86
C ALA A 295 -35.20 6.36 1.52
N ASP A 296 -35.07 6.84 2.75
CA ASP A 296 -36.14 7.46 3.53
C ASP A 296 -36.24 8.94 3.17
N PRO A 297 -37.37 9.41 2.60
CA PRO A 297 -37.53 10.81 2.26
C PRO A 297 -37.80 11.72 3.48
N ASN A 298 -37.99 11.15 4.67
CA ASN A 298 -38.33 11.90 5.88
C ASN A 298 -37.14 12.05 6.85
N THR A 299 -35.90 11.96 6.34
CA THR A 299 -34.72 12.07 7.20
C THR A 299 -34.65 13.44 7.87
N VAL A 300 -34.15 13.42 9.11
CA VAL A 300 -33.77 14.63 9.84
C VAL A 300 -32.26 14.65 9.93
N ASN A 301 -31.66 15.71 9.39
CA ASN A 301 -30.22 15.84 9.38
C ASN A 301 -29.70 15.97 10.83
N ILE A 302 -28.76 15.11 11.20
CA ILE A 302 -28.34 14.90 12.59
C ILE A 302 -27.64 16.13 13.17
N ILE A 303 -26.99 16.94 12.34
CA ILE A 303 -26.20 18.10 12.77
C ILE A 303 -27.04 19.37 12.81
N THR A 304 -27.87 19.57 11.77
CA THR A 304 -28.70 20.78 11.66
C THR A 304 -30.05 20.63 12.34
N HIS A 305 -30.44 19.41 12.72
CA HIS A 305 -31.76 19.05 13.23
C HIS A 305 -32.92 19.43 12.29
N LYS A 306 -32.62 19.73 11.02
CA LYS A 306 -33.60 20.09 10.01
C LYS A 306 -34.08 18.85 9.24
N PRO A 307 -35.40 18.69 9.02
CA PRO A 307 -35.93 17.69 8.11
C PRO A 307 -35.48 17.94 6.67
N LEU A 308 -35.39 16.88 5.86
CA LEU A 308 -34.98 16.96 4.45
C LEU A 308 -35.82 17.96 3.64
N LEU A 309 -37.15 17.97 3.81
CA LEU A 309 -38.03 18.91 3.10
C LEU A 309 -37.71 20.38 3.41
N HIS A 310 -37.34 20.68 4.65
CA HIS A 310 -36.97 22.03 5.07
C HIS A 310 -35.63 22.46 4.46
N LEU A 311 -34.66 21.53 4.37
CA LEU A 311 -33.39 21.78 3.70
C LEU A 311 -33.59 22.10 2.21
N ILE A 312 -34.43 21.33 1.51
CA ILE A 312 -34.68 21.55 0.07
C ILE A 312 -35.44 22.87 -0.16
N ALA A 313 -36.38 23.21 0.73
CA ALA A 313 -37.11 24.47 0.67
C ALA A 313 -36.19 25.69 0.90
N GLU A 314 -35.19 25.57 1.77
CA GLU A 314 -34.20 26.62 2.04
C GLU A 314 -33.22 26.81 0.88
N GLU A 315 -32.78 25.72 0.24
CA GLU A 315 -31.84 25.76 -0.90
C GLU A 315 -32.53 26.13 -2.23
N GLY A 316 -33.87 26.11 -2.29
CA GLY A 316 -34.64 26.49 -3.48
C GLY A 316 -34.56 25.48 -4.63
N ASN A 317 -34.21 24.21 -4.36
CA ASN A 317 -34.13 23.17 -5.40
C ASN A 317 -35.52 22.57 -5.70
N TYR A 318 -36.32 23.31 -6.47
CA TYR A 318 -37.69 22.93 -6.81
C TYR A 318 -37.79 21.64 -7.64
N GLU A 319 -36.79 21.33 -8.46
CA GLU A 319 -36.80 20.11 -9.28
C GLU A 319 -36.57 18.85 -8.42
N ALA A 320 -35.61 18.89 -7.50
CA ALA A 320 -35.44 17.81 -6.53
C ALA A 320 -36.66 17.67 -5.61
N MET A 321 -37.26 18.79 -5.19
CA MET A 321 -38.50 18.80 -4.41
C MET A 321 -39.64 18.10 -5.17
N LYS A 322 -39.82 18.41 -6.46
CA LYS A 322 -40.86 17.79 -7.29
C LYS A 322 -40.69 16.28 -7.38
N VAL A 323 -39.47 15.81 -7.62
CA VAL A 323 -39.16 14.38 -7.67
C VAL A 323 -39.42 13.71 -6.32
N LEU A 324 -39.04 14.36 -5.22
CA LEU A 324 -39.27 13.83 -3.88
C LEU A 324 -40.77 13.68 -3.61
N LEU A 325 -41.57 14.69 -3.93
CA LEU A 325 -43.03 14.72 -3.76
C LEU A 325 -43.79 13.66 -4.59
N GLU A 326 -43.16 13.09 -5.61
CA GLU A 326 -43.73 11.94 -6.35
C GLU A 326 -43.71 10.65 -5.50
N ASP A 327 -42.85 10.55 -4.47
CA ASP A 327 -42.81 9.43 -3.55
C ASP A 327 -43.92 9.52 -2.48
N ARG A 328 -44.78 8.50 -2.43
CA ARG A 328 -45.92 8.45 -1.50
C ARG A 328 -45.52 8.39 -0.03
N ARG A 329 -44.26 8.11 0.29
CA ARG A 329 -43.75 8.03 1.68
C ARG A 329 -43.44 9.40 2.27
N VAL A 330 -43.41 10.47 1.48
CA VAL A 330 -43.11 11.81 1.95
C VAL A 330 -44.19 12.32 2.92
N ASN A 331 -43.75 12.83 4.07
CA ASN A 331 -44.62 13.48 5.05
C ASN A 331 -44.46 15.02 4.96
N LEU A 332 -45.48 15.67 4.40
CA LEU A 332 -45.52 17.13 4.22
C LEU A 332 -45.71 17.90 5.53
N ASN A 333 -46.16 17.23 6.59
CA ASN A 333 -46.50 17.86 7.86
C ASN A 333 -45.37 17.74 8.89
N ILE A 334 -44.16 17.36 8.48
CA ILE A 334 -43.00 17.42 9.37
C ILE A 334 -42.76 18.88 9.75
N VAL A 335 -42.49 19.12 11.03
CA VAL A 335 -42.16 20.44 11.57
C VAL A 335 -40.71 20.48 12.04
N ASP A 336 -40.07 21.64 11.93
CA ASP A 336 -38.76 21.91 12.53
C ASP A 336 -38.87 22.20 14.04
N GLU A 337 -37.75 22.49 14.70
CA GLU A 337 -37.71 22.84 16.13
C GLU A 337 -38.52 24.11 16.46
N CYS A 338 -38.80 24.95 15.47
CA CYS A 338 -39.62 26.16 15.60
C CYS A 338 -41.11 25.91 15.30
N GLY A 339 -41.50 24.66 15.02
CA GLY A 339 -42.88 24.30 14.67
C GLY A 339 -43.27 24.67 13.24
N ARG A 340 -42.31 25.05 12.38
CA ARG A 340 -42.55 25.44 10.99
C ARG A 340 -42.53 24.22 10.08
N THR A 341 -43.41 24.18 9.08
CA THR A 341 -43.34 23.19 7.99
C THR A 341 -42.46 23.70 6.85
N ALA A 342 -42.08 22.82 5.91
CA ALA A 342 -41.32 23.21 4.72
C ALA A 342 -42.03 24.31 3.89
N LEU A 343 -43.36 24.35 3.90
CA LEU A 343 -44.14 25.40 3.25
C LEU A 343 -43.91 26.78 3.87
N HIS A 344 -43.78 26.87 5.20
CA HIS A 344 -43.52 28.14 5.88
C HIS A 344 -42.15 28.70 5.46
N ILE A 345 -41.13 27.84 5.32
CA ILE A 345 -39.80 28.23 4.85
C ILE A 345 -39.86 28.68 3.39
N ALA A 346 -40.56 27.94 2.52
CA ALA A 346 -40.67 28.28 1.11
C ALA A 346 -41.36 29.64 0.88
N VAL A 347 -42.37 29.99 1.69
CA VAL A 347 -43.06 31.29 1.61
C VAL A 347 -42.13 32.42 2.09
N GLU A 348 -41.43 32.24 3.21
CA GLU A 348 -40.47 33.22 3.76
C GLU A 348 -39.34 33.55 2.78
N GLN A 349 -38.81 32.54 2.07
CA GLN A 349 -37.76 32.72 1.05
C GLN A 349 -38.27 33.41 -0.23
N ASN A 350 -39.58 33.31 -0.52
CA ASN A 350 -40.18 33.96 -1.67
C ASN A 350 -40.53 35.44 -1.39
N GLU A 351 -40.91 35.77 -0.15
CA GLU A 351 -41.18 37.16 0.28
C GLU A 351 -39.91 38.02 0.41
N GLY A 352 -38.73 37.40 0.53
CA GLY A 352 -37.43 38.11 0.55
C GLY A 352 -36.79 38.36 -0.82
N ASN A 353 -37.38 37.83 -1.90
CA ASN A 353 -36.88 37.92 -3.29
C ASN A 353 -37.76 38.78 -4.22
N GLU A 354 -38.80 39.43 -3.67
CA GLU A 354 -39.53 40.55 -4.29
C GLU A 354 -38.97 41.89 -3.81
#